data_AF-A0A2K9LEM3-F1
#
_entry.id   AF-A0A2K9LEM3-F1
#
_cell.length_a   1.000
_cell.length_b   1.000
_cell.length_c   1.000
_cell.angle_alpha   90.00
_cell.angle_beta   90.00
_cell.angle_gamma   90.00
#
_symmetry.space_group_name_H-M   'P 1'
#
loop_
_entity.id
_entity.type
_entity.pdbx_description
1 polymer ?
#
loop_
_entity_poly.entity_id
_entity_poly.type
_entity_poly.pdbx_seq_one_letter_code
_entity_poly.pdbx_strand_id
1 'polypeptide(L)' 'MRGGHRYPDILGYTLGQLNAFLAADRRLEHERLATRLAVMTAAAQGSRDGIRELQAELHRGMRDEDRSGR' A
#
# COMPACT_ATOMS: atom_id res chain seq x y z
N MET A 1 -6.89 -10.03 3.62
CA MET A 1 -5.99 -10.55 4.67
C MET A 1 -4.57 -10.09 4.36
N ARG A 2 -3.93 -9.29 5.22
CA ARG A 2 -2.50 -8.93 5.07
C ARG A 2 -1.66 -10.13 5.50
N GLY A 3 -1.24 -10.95 4.54
CA GLY A 3 -0.40 -12.11 4.79
C GLY A 3 1.06 -11.71 4.87
N GLY A 4 1.58 -11.48 6.08
CA GLY A 4 3.02 -11.54 6.28
C GLY A 4 3.48 -12.98 6.06
N HIS A 5 4.50 -13.18 5.23
CA HIS A 5 5.11 -14.50 5.07
C HIS A 5 5.73 -14.91 6.41
N ARG A 6 5.48 -16.16 6.87
CA ARG A 6 6.08 -16.59 8.12
C ARG A 6 7.59 -16.69 7.93
N TYR A 7 8.34 -16.36 8.97
CA TYR A 7 9.80 -16.39 8.92
C TYR A 7 10.38 -17.72 8.39
N PRO A 8 9.86 -18.91 8.78
CA PRO A 8 10.34 -20.17 8.22
C PRO A 8 10.13 -20.32 6.71
N ASP A 9 9.09 -19.71 6.14
CA ASP A 9 8.79 -19.78 4.71
C ASP A 9 9.81 -18.97 3.89
N ILE A 10 10.29 -17.86 4.46
CA ILE A 10 11.30 -16.98 3.85
C ILE A 10 12.67 -17.67 3.80
N LEU A 11 12.99 -18.53 4.79
CA LEU A 11 14.26 -19.26 4.83
C LEU A 11 14.43 -20.26 3.69
N GLY A 12 13.33 -20.71 3.07
CA GLY A 12 13.34 -21.61 1.91
C GLY A 12 13.41 -20.89 0.56
N TYR A 13 13.44 -19.55 0.53
CA TYR A 13 13.42 -18.80 -0.71
C TYR A 13 14.73 -18.91 -1.48
N THR A 14 14.61 -19.05 -2.79
CA THR A 14 15.73 -18.79 -3.71
C THR A 14 16.08 -17.30 -3.70
N LEU A 15 17.28 -16.95 -4.16
CA LEU A 15 17.71 -15.55 -4.29
C LEU A 15 16.73 -14.71 -5.13
N GLY A 16 16.15 -15.29 -6.20
CA GLY A 16 15.15 -14.63 -7.02
C GLY A 16 13.85 -14.34 -6.25
N GLN A 17 13.39 -15.29 -5.43
CA GLN A 17 12.20 -15.13 -4.59
C GLN A 17 12.41 -14.11 -3.47
N LEU A 18 13.59 -14.10 -2.84
CA LEU A 18 13.95 -13.06 -1.86
C LEU A 18 13.95 -11.66 -2.49
N ASN A 19 14.54 -11.52 -3.68
CA ASN A 19 14.56 -10.23 -4.39
C ASN A 19 13.16 -9.77 -4.76
N ALA A 20 12.30 -10.67 -5.25
CA ALA A 20 10.91 -10.36 -5.57
C ALA A 20 10.11 -9.96 -4.32
N PHE A 21 10.30 -10.67 -3.20
CA PHE A 21 9.67 -10.35 -1.93
C PHE A 21 10.09 -8.97 -1.41
N LEU A 22 11.39 -8.66 -1.39
CA LEU A 22 11.90 -7.36 -0.97
C LEU A 22 11.44 -6.21 -1.88
N ALA A 23 11.33 -6.46 -3.18
CA ALA A 23 10.81 -5.47 -4.13
C ALA A 23 9.33 -5.19 -3.89
N ALA A 24 8.53 -6.22 -3.63
CA ALA A 24 7.12 -6.09 -3.28
C ALA A 24 6.94 -5.33 -1.96
N ASP A 25 7.73 -5.65 -0.92
CA ASP A 25 7.69 -4.98 0.38
C ASP A 25 8.01 -3.48 0.26
N ARG A 26 9.08 -3.13 -0.47
CA ARG A 26 9.44 -1.72 -0.74
C ARG A 26 8.34 -0.96 -1.47
N ARG A 27 7.71 -1.60 -2.46
CA ARG A 27 6.62 -0.99 -3.23
C ARG A 27 5.42 -0.69 -2.32
N LEU A 28 5.03 -1.64 -1.48
CA LEU A 28 3.91 -1.47 -0.54
C LEU A 28 4.18 -0.34 0.47
N GLU A 29 5.39 -0.28 1.03
CA GLU A 29 5.73 0.80 1.96
C GLU A 29 5.77 2.16 1.26
N HIS A 30 6.24 2.23 0.01
CA HIS A 30 6.18 3.45 -0.79
C HIS A 30 4.73 3.92 -1.03
N GLU A 31 3.83 3.01 -1.45
CA GLU A 31 2.41 3.31 -1.66
C GLU A 31 1.74 3.81 -0.36
N ARG A 32 2.09 3.21 0.78
CA ARG A 32 1.62 3.63 2.11
C ARG A 32 2.11 5.03 2.49
N LEU A 33 3.40 5.31 2.27
CA LEU A 33 3.98 6.63 2.56
C LEU A 33 3.41 7.72 1.66
N ALA A 34 3.25 7.44 0.36
CA ALA A 34 2.63 8.35 -0.59
C ALA A 34 1.18 8.70 -0.19
N THR A 35 0.39 7.69 0.20
CA THR A 35 -0.96 7.89 0.73
C THR A 35 -0.95 8.81 1.96
N ARG A 36 -0.06 8.56 2.92
CA ARG A 36 0.06 9.38 4.13
C ARG A 36 0.45 10.82 3.82
N LEU A 37 1.37 11.01 2.87
CA LEU A 37 1.77 12.34 2.41
C LEU A 37 0.59 13.08 1.77
N ALA A 38 -0.15 12.43 0.87
CA ALA A 38 -1.33 13.02 0.24
C ALA A 38 -2.37 13.48 1.27
N VAL A 39 -2.62 12.67 2.31
CA VAL A 39 -3.53 13.04 3.41
C VAL A 39 -3.02 14.26 4.17
N MET A 40 -1.73 14.29 4.51
CA MET A 40 -1.12 15.43 5.21
C MET A 40 -1.15 16.71 4.37
N THR A 41 -0.88 16.62 3.07
CA THR A 41 -0.94 17.76 2.16
C THR A 41 -2.37 18.29 2.03
N ALA A 42 -3.36 17.42 1.85
CA ALA A 42 -4.77 17.83 1.79
C ALA A 42 -5.24 18.47 3.11
N ALA A 43 -4.80 17.93 4.25
CA ALA A 43 -5.08 18.51 5.57
C ALA A 43 -4.40 19.87 5.77
N ALA A 44 -3.12 20.00 5.40
CA ALA A 44 -2.34 21.24 5.51
C ALA A 44 -2.88 22.35 4.59
N GLN A 45 -3.44 22.00 3.43
CA GLN A 45 -4.08 22.94 2.51
C GLN A 45 -5.46 23.41 2.99
N GLY A 46 -6.03 22.81 4.05
CA GLY A 46 -7.30 23.23 4.64
C GLY A 46 -8.53 23.07 3.71
N SER A 47 -8.37 22.41 2.56
CA SER A 47 -9.43 22.26 1.58
C SER A 47 -10.32 21.07 1.94
N ARG A 48 -11.51 21.37 2.47
CA ARG A 48 -12.54 20.37 2.77
C ARG A 48 -12.90 19.52 1.54
N ASP A 49 -12.88 20.13 0.35
CA ASP A 49 -13.16 19.45 -0.91
C ASP A 49 -11.99 18.55 -1.34
N GLY A 50 -10.74 19.00 -1.17
CA GLY A 50 -9.56 18.17 -1.46
C GLY A 50 -9.44 16.94 -0.54
N ILE A 51 -9.80 17.08 0.74
CA ILE A 51 -9.87 15.93 1.67
C ILE A 51 -10.96 14.95 1.21
N ARG A 52 -12.10 15.44 0.71
CA ARG A 52 -13.22 14.60 0.27
C ARG A 52 -12.90 13.84 -1.01
N GLU A 53 -12.21 14.47 -1.95
CA GLU A 53 -11.74 13.85 -3.19
C GLU A 53 -10.69 12.78 -2.90
N LEU A 54 -9.72 13.07 -2.03
CA LEU A 54 -8.72 12.10 -1.59
C LEU A 54 -9.37 10.90 -0.88
N GLN A 55 -10.36 11.12 -0.01
CA GLN A 55 -11.10 10.03 0.63
C GLN A 55 -11.84 9.14 -0.37
N ALA A 56 -12.36 9.71 -1.46
CA ALA A 56 -13.03 8.96 -2.51
C ALA A 56 -12.05 8.12 -3.34
N GLU A 57 -10.87 8.68 -3.64
CA GLU A 57 -9.80 7.97 -4.35
C GLU A 57 -9.26 6.80 -3.52
N LEU A 58 -9.00 7.01 -2.23
CA LEU A 58 -8.56 5.95 -1.31
C LEU A 58 -9.61 4.84 -1.17
N HIS A 59 -10.89 5.19 -1.06
CA HIS A 59 -11.97 4.19 -1.04
C HIS A 59 -12.11 3.42 -2.36
N ARG A 60 -11.80 4.05 -3.49
CA ARG A 60 -11.80 3.36 -4.79
C ARG A 60 -10.62 2.40 -4.87
N GLY A 61 -9.41 2.84 -4.54
CA GLY A 61 -8.20 1.99 -4.50
C GLY A 61 -8.36 0.77 -3.60
N MET A 62 -8.89 0.93 -2.37
CA MET A 62 -9.14 -0.21 -1.47
C MET A 62 -10.14 -1.24 -2.04
N ARG A 63 -11.17 -0.78 -2.78
CA ARG A 63 -12.14 -1.69 -3.42
C ARG A 63 -11.55 -2.46 -4.60
N ASP A 64 -10.62 -1.85 -5.31
CA ASP A 64 -9.96 -2.46 -6.46
C ASP A 64 -8.90 -3.50 -6.01
N GLU A 65 -8.21 -3.24 -4.89
CA GLU A 65 -7.35 -4.23 -4.22
C GLU A 65 -8.12 -5.48 -3.75
N ASP A 66 -9.29 -5.30 -3.13
CA ASP A 66 -10.15 -6.42 -2.69
C ASP A 66 -10.67 -7.26 -3.87
N ARG A 67 -10.77 -6.67 -5.07
CA ARG A 67 -11.22 -7.34 -6.30
C ARG A 67 -10.09 -8.07 -7.04
N SER A 68 -8.87 -7.57 -6.95
CA SER A 68 -7.68 -8.16 -7.58
C SER A 68 -7.09 -9.34 -6.80
N GLY A 69 -7.53 -9.56 -5.55
CA GLY A 69 -7.10 -10.66 -4.69
C GLY A 69 -7.89 -11.98 -4.82
N ARG A 70 -8.67 -12.18 -5.91
CA ARG A 70 -9.39 -13.42 -6.21
C ARG A 70 -8.78 -14.17 -7.39
#